data_AF-A0A7V4SZT7-F1
#
_entry.id   AF-A0A7V4SZT7-F1
#
_cell.length_a   1.000
_cell.length_b   1.000
_cell.length_c   1.000
_cell.angle_alpha   90.00
_cell.angle_beta   90.00
_cell.angle_gamma   90.00
#
_symmetry.space_group_name_H-M   'P 1'
#
loop_
_entity.id
_entity.type
_entity.pdbx_description
1 polymer ?
#
loop_
_entity_poly.entity_id
_entity_poly.type
_entity_poly.pdbx_seq_one_letter_code
_entity_poly.pdbx_strand_id
1 'polypeptide(L)'
;MDNLNLVGVLRATSYFSRKLSELKNVNKTSFLGLVGSSSSLILSALAEDFPHLLVVTSSLKEAERVQEEIKIFSQRPAQIFPPLDALPHEEAQPSRELIGQRLKVKNSWQVESKTITISPLRAVMQRTSQRCEKINLTLHHQIDREVFISRLVAFGYKRFELVGERGEFSVRGAVIDVFPSHQDFPVRIEFVGDQITSLRLFDPYSQRSTEKITEILILPVLEKEEVPVFDLLPFKTLVILVEPLELIRQAESLQEESKNYLGFDKVENRAQVKLSSFLLPEEEVFFSAPSSYLEKLEKIPSSALIISRHAARLKEEFPELKVKEGSLAKGFVFAG
;
A
#
# COMPACT_ATOMS: atom_id res chain seq x y z
N MET A 1 31.14 -1.31 -13.71
CA MET A 1 30.18 -2.35 -13.30
C MET A 1 28.83 -1.89 -13.82
N ASP A 2 28.39 -2.43 -14.94
CA ASP A 2 27.07 -2.12 -15.49
C ASP A 2 26.02 -2.45 -14.42
N ASN A 3 25.18 -1.48 -14.08
CA ASN A 3 24.07 -1.69 -13.15
C ASN A 3 23.17 -2.77 -13.73
N LEU A 4 23.28 -3.99 -13.23
CA LEU A 4 22.43 -5.11 -13.64
C LEU A 4 20.98 -4.73 -13.32
N ASN A 5 20.20 -4.44 -14.35
CA ASN A 5 18.77 -4.25 -14.21
C ASN A 5 18.12 -5.62 -13.93
N LEU A 6 18.00 -5.98 -12.65
CA LEU A 6 17.41 -7.26 -12.22
C LEU A 6 15.98 -7.44 -12.75
N VAL A 7 15.21 -6.36 -12.90
CA VAL A 7 13.89 -6.41 -13.54
C VAL A 7 14.01 -6.84 -15.00
N GLY A 8 14.96 -6.26 -15.74
CA GLY A 8 15.25 -6.66 -17.13
C GLY A 8 15.68 -8.12 -17.24
N VAL A 9 16.56 -8.59 -16.34
CA VAL A 9 17.00 -10.00 -16.30
C VAL A 9 15.83 -10.94 -16.04
N LEU A 10 14.99 -10.65 -15.04
CA LEU A 10 13.79 -11.45 -14.77
C LEU A 10 12.86 -11.50 -15.98
N ARG A 11 12.59 -10.36 -16.61
CA ARG A 11 11.71 -10.26 -17.78
C ARG A 11 12.22 -11.06 -18.98
N ALA A 12 13.54 -11.21 -19.12
CA ALA A 12 14.15 -12.02 -20.19
C ALA A 12 14.04 -13.54 -19.95
N THR A 13 13.66 -13.98 -18.74
CA THR A 13 13.49 -15.42 -18.47
C THR A 13 12.27 -15.99 -19.20
N SER A 14 12.40 -17.25 -19.63
CA SER A 14 11.28 -18.02 -20.18
C SER A 14 10.16 -18.20 -19.15
N TYR A 15 10.52 -18.38 -17.88
CA TYR A 15 9.59 -18.48 -16.75
C TYR A 15 8.68 -17.25 -16.66
N PHE A 16 9.25 -16.05 -16.57
CA PHE A 16 8.45 -14.82 -16.45
C PHE A 16 7.64 -14.56 -17.73
N SER A 17 8.23 -14.78 -18.90
CA SER A 17 7.54 -14.59 -20.19
C SER A 17 6.30 -15.48 -20.31
N ARG A 18 6.41 -16.74 -19.87
CA ARG A 18 5.29 -17.70 -19.85
C ARG A 18 4.21 -17.27 -18.85
N LYS A 19 4.59 -16.91 -17.62
CA LYS A 19 3.67 -16.42 -16.58
C LYS A 19 2.95 -15.12 -16.98
N LEU A 20 3.65 -14.21 -17.65
CA LEU A 20 3.07 -12.99 -18.18
C LEU A 20 2.08 -13.28 -19.33
N SER A 21 2.40 -14.24 -20.19
CA SER A 21 1.48 -14.70 -21.25
C SER A 21 0.23 -15.35 -20.67
N GLU A 22 0.39 -16.24 -19.67
CA GLU A 22 -0.70 -16.84 -18.90
C GLU A 22 -1.61 -15.76 -18.30
N LEU A 23 -1.02 -14.77 -17.63
CA LEU A 23 -1.77 -13.65 -17.07
C LEU A 23 -2.52 -12.84 -18.14
N LYS A 24 -1.92 -12.57 -19.30
CA LYS A 24 -2.59 -11.82 -20.38
C LYS A 24 -3.72 -12.61 -21.05
N ASN A 25 -3.63 -13.94 -21.09
CA ASN A 25 -4.60 -14.80 -21.79
C ASN A 25 -5.72 -15.33 -20.87
N VAL A 26 -5.37 -15.80 -19.68
CA VAL A 26 -6.27 -16.45 -18.71
C VAL A 26 -6.72 -15.47 -17.62
N ASN A 27 -6.10 -14.29 -17.55
CA ASN A 27 -6.35 -13.26 -16.54
C ASN A 27 -6.07 -13.70 -15.09
N LYS A 28 -5.34 -14.81 -14.91
CA LYS A 28 -4.90 -15.33 -13.61
C LYS A 28 -3.52 -15.99 -13.72
N THR A 29 -2.69 -15.85 -12.69
CA THR A 29 -1.42 -16.59 -12.54
C THR A 29 -0.97 -16.66 -11.07
N SER A 30 -0.18 -17.68 -10.74
CA SER A 30 0.54 -17.81 -9.46
C SER A 30 2.06 -17.70 -9.67
N PHE A 31 2.76 -17.11 -8.71
CA PHE A 31 4.22 -17.21 -8.57
C PHE A 31 4.53 -17.84 -7.21
N LEU A 32 5.20 -18.98 -7.23
CA LEU A 32 5.45 -19.80 -6.05
C LEU A 32 6.94 -19.94 -5.71
N GLY A 33 7.21 -20.36 -4.46
CA GLY A 33 8.55 -20.49 -3.91
C GLY A 33 9.31 -19.19 -3.82
N LEU A 34 8.59 -18.08 -3.58
CA LEU A 34 9.20 -16.77 -3.48
C LEU A 34 9.96 -16.62 -2.15
N VAL A 35 11.24 -16.28 -2.25
CA VAL A 35 12.11 -16.05 -1.09
C VAL A 35 12.66 -14.63 -1.08
N GLY A 36 12.81 -14.06 0.11
CA GLY A 36 13.32 -12.70 0.28
C GLY A 36 12.51 -11.65 -0.50
N SER A 37 13.21 -10.79 -1.24
CA SER A 37 12.60 -9.69 -2.02
C SER A 37 12.18 -10.10 -3.44
N SER A 38 12.10 -11.40 -3.73
CA SER A 38 11.70 -11.90 -5.06
C SER A 38 10.25 -11.54 -5.43
N SER A 39 9.35 -11.44 -4.44
CA SER A 39 7.99 -10.93 -4.66
C SER A 39 8.01 -9.48 -5.14
N SER A 40 8.78 -8.61 -4.48
CA SER A 40 8.94 -7.20 -4.86
C SER A 40 9.62 -7.01 -6.22
N LEU A 41 10.55 -7.91 -6.59
CA LEU A 41 11.14 -7.95 -7.93
C LEU A 41 10.09 -8.32 -9.00
N ILE A 42 9.24 -9.33 -8.73
CA ILE A 42 8.14 -9.72 -9.63
C ILE A 42 7.12 -8.58 -9.76
N LEU A 43 6.74 -7.94 -8.65
CA LEU A 43 5.83 -6.79 -8.66
C LEU A 43 6.39 -5.65 -9.53
N SER A 44 7.68 -5.35 -9.40
CA SER A 44 8.36 -4.33 -10.20
C SER A 44 8.42 -4.72 -11.69
N ALA A 45 8.64 -6.00 -11.99
CA ALA A 45 8.59 -6.50 -13.36
C ALA A 45 7.18 -6.45 -13.97
N LEU A 46 6.14 -6.79 -13.19
CA LEU A 46 4.74 -6.68 -13.62
C LEU A 46 4.35 -5.22 -13.84
N ALA A 47 4.85 -4.30 -13.02
CA ALA A 47 4.60 -2.88 -13.21
C ALA A 47 5.00 -2.46 -14.64
N GLU A 48 6.11 -2.93 -15.21
CA GLU A 48 6.47 -2.58 -16.59
C GLU A 48 5.38 -2.85 -17.65
N ASP A 49 4.54 -3.88 -17.47
CA ASP A 49 3.42 -4.20 -18.37
C ASP A 49 2.08 -3.57 -17.97
N PHE A 50 1.86 -3.32 -16.68
CA PHE A 50 0.58 -2.88 -16.16
C PHE A 50 0.66 -1.47 -15.57
N PRO A 51 -0.21 -0.53 -15.98
CA PRO A 51 -0.13 0.85 -15.51
C PRO A 51 -0.49 1.00 -14.03
N HIS A 52 -1.41 0.16 -13.53
CA HIS A 52 -1.95 0.24 -12.17
C HIS A 52 -1.89 -1.13 -11.50
N LEU A 53 -1.27 -1.18 -10.32
CA LEU A 53 -1.21 -2.37 -9.47
C LEU A 53 -1.88 -2.07 -8.12
N LEU A 54 -2.69 -3.00 -7.62
CA LEU A 54 -3.10 -3.06 -6.22
C LEU A 54 -2.46 -4.31 -5.60
N VAL A 55 -1.49 -4.11 -4.71
CA VAL A 55 -0.79 -5.15 -3.97
C VAL A 55 -1.42 -5.27 -2.59
N VAL A 56 -2.10 -6.37 -2.32
CA VAL A 56 -2.76 -6.65 -1.05
C VAL A 56 -1.83 -7.47 -0.16
N THR A 57 -1.49 -6.92 1.00
CA THR A 57 -0.63 -7.54 2.02
C THR A 57 -1.43 -7.92 3.27
N SER A 58 -0.89 -8.80 4.11
CA SER A 58 -1.54 -9.20 5.37
C SER A 58 -1.63 -8.07 6.38
N SER A 59 -0.59 -7.23 6.45
CA SER A 59 -0.45 -6.19 7.48
C SER A 59 0.20 -4.92 6.93
N LEU A 60 0.11 -3.83 7.70
CA LEU A 60 0.76 -2.56 7.37
C LEU A 60 2.30 -2.71 7.36
N LYS A 61 2.85 -3.45 8.32
CA LYS A 61 4.29 -3.77 8.37
C LYS A 61 4.78 -4.48 7.11
N GLU A 62 3.97 -5.41 6.58
CA GLU A 62 4.30 -6.06 5.31
C GLU A 62 4.18 -5.09 4.12
N ALA A 63 3.19 -4.20 4.13
CA ALA A 63 3.04 -3.17 3.11
C ALA A 63 4.26 -2.23 3.06
N GLU A 64 4.74 -1.78 4.22
CA GLU A 64 5.95 -0.95 4.35
C GLU A 64 7.19 -1.68 3.83
N ARG A 65 7.37 -2.95 4.22
CA ARG A 65 8.47 -3.78 3.70
C ARG A 65 8.44 -3.87 2.17
N VAL A 66 7.27 -4.19 1.59
CA VAL A 66 7.11 -4.27 0.13
C VAL A 66 7.36 -2.92 -0.53
N GLN A 67 6.92 -1.82 0.08
CA GLN A 67 7.15 -0.47 -0.44
C GLN A 67 8.64 -0.15 -0.53
N GLU A 68 9.40 -0.39 0.54
CA GLU A 68 10.85 -0.17 0.56
C GLU A 68 11.58 -1.05 -0.45
N GLU A 69 11.18 -2.32 -0.57
CA GLU A 69 11.78 -3.23 -1.56
C GLU A 69 11.47 -2.81 -3.01
N ILE A 70 10.25 -2.36 -3.31
CA ILE A 70 9.88 -1.89 -4.66
C ILE A 70 10.68 -0.65 -5.06
N LYS A 71 10.98 0.27 -4.14
CA LYS A 71 11.83 1.45 -4.41
C LYS A 71 13.22 1.09 -4.93
N ILE A 72 13.72 -0.10 -4.60
CA ILE A 72 15.02 -0.59 -5.08
C ILE A 72 14.94 -1.01 -6.55
N PHE A 73 13.83 -1.60 -6.98
CA PHE A 73 13.69 -2.23 -8.30
C PHE A 73 12.91 -1.38 -9.32
N SER A 74 12.11 -0.40 -8.87
CA SER A 74 11.21 0.39 -9.71
C SER A 74 11.32 1.88 -9.40
N GLN A 75 11.29 2.69 -10.45
CA GLN A 75 11.20 4.16 -10.33
C GLN A 75 9.76 4.65 -10.21
N ARG A 76 8.77 3.74 -10.30
CA ARG A 76 7.36 4.12 -10.20
C ARG A 76 6.99 4.43 -8.76
N PRO A 77 6.14 5.44 -8.52
CA PRO A 77 5.69 5.76 -7.18
C PRO A 77 4.88 4.60 -6.60
N ALA A 78 5.38 4.03 -5.50
CA ALA A 78 4.69 3.05 -4.69
C ALA A 78 4.09 3.74 -3.46
N GLN A 79 2.76 3.73 -3.35
CA GLN A 79 2.02 4.41 -2.29
C GLN A 79 1.28 3.40 -1.42
N ILE A 80 1.33 3.60 -0.10
CA ILE A 80 0.56 2.78 0.84
C ILE A 80 -0.84 3.39 1.01
N PHE A 81 -1.86 2.56 0.85
CA PHE A 81 -3.24 2.86 1.24
C PHE A 81 -3.50 2.28 2.63
N PRO A 82 -3.41 3.09 3.71
CA PRO A 82 -3.40 2.55 5.07
C PRO A 82 -4.82 2.21 5.58
N PRO A 83 -4.92 1.34 6.60
CA PRO A 83 -6.18 1.11 7.29
C PRO A 83 -6.50 2.31 8.19
N LEU A 84 -7.77 2.53 8.51
CA LEU A 84 -8.16 3.49 9.54
C LEU A 84 -7.92 2.90 10.94
N ASP A 85 -7.42 3.72 11.87
CA ASP A 85 -7.14 3.36 13.27
C ASP A 85 -8.40 3.20 14.12
N ALA A 86 -9.57 3.65 13.64
CA ALA A 86 -10.81 3.49 14.37
C ALA A 86 -11.20 2.00 14.41
N LEU A 87 -11.32 1.45 15.63
CA LEU A 87 -11.92 0.15 15.80
C LEU A 87 -13.42 0.24 15.47
N PRO A 88 -14.02 -0.78 14.84
CA PRO A 88 -15.43 -0.78 14.44
C PRO A 88 -16.45 -0.52 15.57
N HIS A 89 -16.03 -0.62 16.83
CA HIS A 89 -16.87 -0.44 18.02
C HIS A 89 -16.50 0.79 18.87
N GLU A 90 -15.50 1.55 18.45
CA GLU A 90 -15.08 2.77 19.14
C GLU A 90 -15.70 3.98 18.45
N GLU A 91 -16.29 4.89 19.24
CA GLU A 91 -16.76 6.20 18.74
C GLU A 91 -15.61 7.14 18.36
N ALA A 92 -14.36 6.67 18.43
CA ALA A 92 -13.19 7.42 18.07
C ALA A 92 -13.17 7.70 16.55
N GLN A 93 -13.13 8.98 16.19
CA GLN A 93 -12.92 9.35 14.79
C GLN A 93 -11.52 8.94 14.34
N PRO A 94 -11.35 8.40 13.12
CA PRO A 94 -10.02 8.11 12.60
C PRO A 94 -9.16 9.37 12.55
N SER A 95 -7.84 9.19 12.67
CA SER A 95 -6.89 10.30 12.61
C SER A 95 -6.99 11.03 11.26
N ARG A 96 -6.90 12.37 11.30
CA ARG A 96 -6.95 13.20 10.09
C ARG A 96 -5.82 12.89 9.13
N GLU A 97 -4.67 12.50 9.67
CA GLU A 97 -3.50 12.08 8.90
C GLU A 97 -3.81 10.83 8.07
N LEU A 98 -4.36 9.77 8.66
CA LEU A 98 -4.70 8.56 7.91
C LEU A 98 -5.79 8.79 6.86
N ILE A 99 -6.81 9.58 7.20
CA ILE A 99 -7.82 10.00 6.23
C ILE A 99 -7.15 10.74 5.06
N GLY A 100 -6.25 11.67 5.37
CA GLY A 100 -5.47 12.39 4.37
C GLY A 100 -4.62 11.48 3.49
N GLN A 101 -3.90 10.53 4.07
CA GLN A 101 -3.08 9.55 3.35
C GLN A 101 -3.95 8.70 2.40
N ARG A 102 -5.10 8.20 2.87
CA ARG A 102 -6.06 7.44 2.04
C ARG A 102 -6.60 8.29 0.89
N LEU A 103 -7.03 9.52 1.16
CA LEU A 103 -7.54 10.43 0.13
C LEU A 103 -6.44 10.83 -0.87
N LYS A 104 -5.18 10.95 -0.45
CA LYS A 104 -4.03 11.22 -1.32
C LYS A 104 -3.82 10.10 -2.33
N VAL A 105 -3.87 8.84 -1.88
CA VAL A 105 -3.78 7.67 -2.77
C VAL A 105 -5.00 7.59 -3.69
N LYS A 106 -6.20 7.79 -3.16
CA LYS A 106 -7.41 7.81 -4.01
C LYS A 106 -7.37 8.91 -5.08
N ASN A 107 -6.86 10.09 -4.74
CA ASN A 107 -6.70 11.17 -5.71
C ASN A 107 -5.68 10.78 -6.80
N SER A 108 -4.65 9.98 -6.49
CA SER A 108 -3.69 9.50 -7.51
C SER A 108 -4.32 8.50 -8.48
N TRP A 109 -5.35 7.76 -8.08
CA TRP A 109 -6.14 6.89 -8.97
C TRP A 109 -6.97 7.65 -10.00
N GLN A 110 -7.35 8.90 -9.70
CA GLN A 110 -8.12 9.74 -10.61
C GLN A 110 -7.25 10.48 -11.64
N VAL A 111 -5.95 10.55 -11.39
CA VAL A 111 -4.98 11.12 -12.33
C VAL A 111 -4.47 9.97 -13.22
N GLU A 112 -4.28 10.20 -14.52
CA GLU A 112 -3.73 9.21 -15.47
C GLU A 112 -2.22 8.93 -15.23
N SER A 113 -1.85 8.65 -13.99
CA SER A 113 -0.50 8.33 -13.55
C SER A 113 -0.37 6.82 -13.35
N LYS A 114 0.77 6.24 -13.73
CA LYS A 114 1.06 4.82 -13.44
C LYS A 114 1.30 4.67 -11.94
N THR A 115 0.53 3.83 -11.27
CA THR A 115 0.51 3.72 -9.80
C THR A 115 0.77 2.30 -9.33
N ILE A 116 1.57 2.17 -8.28
CA ILE A 116 1.64 0.94 -7.48
C ILE A 116 1.02 1.28 -6.13
N THR A 117 -0.19 0.79 -5.89
CA THR A 117 -0.86 0.92 -4.59
C THR A 117 -0.61 -0.34 -3.79
N ILE A 118 -0.05 -0.19 -2.60
CA ILE A 118 0.17 -1.29 -1.64
C ILE A 118 -0.81 -1.07 -0.50
N SER A 119 -1.56 -2.09 -0.13
CA SER A 119 -2.62 -1.96 0.86
C SER A 119 -2.68 -3.19 1.74
N PRO A 120 -2.67 -3.06 3.07
CA PRO A 120 -3.03 -4.19 3.93
C PRO A 120 -4.49 -4.56 3.70
N LEU A 121 -4.80 -5.83 3.93
CA LEU A 121 -6.12 -6.41 3.70
C LEU A 121 -7.23 -5.62 4.41
N ARG A 122 -7.01 -5.25 5.68
CA ARG A 122 -7.93 -4.43 6.48
C ARG A 122 -8.36 -3.16 5.75
N ALA A 123 -7.42 -2.46 5.11
CA ALA A 123 -7.72 -1.21 4.41
C ALA A 123 -8.53 -1.42 3.13
N VAL A 124 -8.30 -2.54 2.42
CA VAL A 124 -9.05 -2.91 1.21
C VAL A 124 -10.48 -3.34 1.55
N MET A 125 -10.65 -4.02 2.69
CA MET A 125 -11.96 -4.47 3.17
C MET A 125 -12.83 -3.33 3.73
N GLN A 126 -12.20 -2.24 4.16
CA GLN A 126 -12.91 -1.02 4.58
C GLN A 126 -13.57 -0.31 3.39
N ARG A 127 -14.79 0.19 3.60
CA ARG A 127 -15.45 1.09 2.66
C ARG A 127 -14.82 2.48 2.70
N THR A 128 -15.07 3.25 1.65
CA THR A 128 -14.45 4.55 1.43
C THR A 128 -15.40 5.48 0.66
N SER A 129 -15.11 6.79 0.66
CA SER A 129 -16.01 7.78 0.04
C SER A 129 -15.98 7.66 -1.47
N GLN A 130 -17.14 7.81 -2.12
CA GLN A 130 -17.21 7.66 -3.57
C GLN A 130 -16.47 8.79 -4.31
N ARG A 131 -16.60 10.02 -3.82
CA ARG A 131 -15.96 11.21 -4.42
C ARG A 131 -14.78 11.68 -3.59
N CYS A 132 -13.69 12.01 -4.29
CA CYS A 132 -12.60 12.80 -3.75
C CYS A 132 -12.77 14.23 -4.27
N GLU A 133 -13.66 15.00 -3.65
CA GLU A 133 -13.70 16.44 -3.94
C GLU A 133 -12.35 17.05 -3.58
N LYS A 134 -11.91 18.06 -4.33
CA LYS A 134 -10.61 18.71 -4.11
C LYS A 134 -10.66 20.19 -4.40
N ILE A 135 -9.77 20.94 -3.74
CA ILE A 135 -9.49 22.33 -4.05
C ILE A 135 -8.05 22.38 -4.54
N ASN A 136 -7.86 22.77 -5.80
CA ASN A 136 -6.56 23.06 -6.37
C ASN A 136 -6.40 24.58 -6.42
N LEU A 137 -5.38 25.10 -5.74
CA LEU A 137 -5.02 26.51 -5.80
C LEU A 137 -3.65 26.64 -6.45
N THR A 138 -3.51 27.62 -7.32
CA THR A 138 -2.23 28.00 -7.92
C THR A 138 -1.95 29.46 -7.61
N LEU A 139 -0.69 29.85 -7.68
CA LEU A 139 -0.31 31.26 -7.62
C LEU A 139 -1.07 32.05 -8.70
N HIS A 140 -1.55 33.25 -8.35
CA HIS A 140 -2.36 34.12 -9.21
C HIS A 140 -3.80 33.66 -9.50
N HIS A 141 -4.25 32.53 -8.94
CA HIS A 141 -5.64 32.09 -9.04
C HIS A 141 -6.59 33.12 -8.40
N GLN A 142 -7.67 33.45 -9.11
CA GLN A 142 -8.79 34.27 -8.63
C GLN A 142 -9.83 33.36 -7.96
N ILE A 143 -10.07 33.54 -6.67
CA ILE A 143 -11.08 32.80 -5.91
C ILE A 143 -11.68 33.69 -4.82
N ASP A 144 -13.01 33.75 -4.81
CA ASP A 144 -13.74 34.42 -3.73
C ASP A 144 -13.39 33.77 -2.39
N ARG A 145 -12.95 34.61 -1.45
CA ARG A 145 -12.41 34.16 -0.17
C ARG A 145 -13.46 33.49 0.71
N GLU A 146 -14.69 33.99 0.71
CA GLU A 146 -15.79 33.42 1.50
C GLU A 146 -16.27 32.09 0.91
N VAL A 147 -16.25 31.96 -0.42
CA VAL A 147 -16.48 30.69 -1.10
C VAL A 147 -15.39 29.69 -0.72
N PHE A 148 -14.12 30.09 -0.71
CA PHE A 148 -13.02 29.22 -0.30
C PHE A 148 -13.17 28.75 1.15
N ILE A 149 -13.47 29.66 2.08
CA ILE A 149 -13.72 29.34 3.50
C ILE A 149 -14.90 28.36 3.62
N SER A 150 -16.00 28.61 2.92
CA SER A 150 -17.18 27.73 2.93
C SER A 150 -16.84 26.33 2.44
N ARG A 151 -15.99 26.20 1.41
CA ARG A 151 -15.51 24.91 0.92
C ARG A 151 -14.61 24.19 1.92
N LEU A 152 -13.73 24.90 2.64
CA LEU A 152 -12.93 24.32 3.72
C LEU A 152 -13.84 23.74 4.82
N VAL A 153 -14.86 24.48 5.25
CA VAL A 153 -15.84 23.98 6.23
C VAL A 153 -16.59 22.75 5.70
N ALA A 154 -17.03 22.77 4.45
CA ALA A 154 -17.70 21.62 3.81
C ALA A 154 -16.78 20.39 3.72
N PHE A 155 -15.46 20.60 3.59
CA PHE A 155 -14.44 19.54 3.60
C PHE A 155 -14.16 18.99 5.01
N GLY A 156 -14.77 19.58 6.04
CA GLY A 156 -14.64 19.19 7.44
C GLY A 156 -13.56 19.94 8.22
N TYR A 157 -12.91 20.95 7.61
CA TYR A 157 -11.87 21.71 8.30
C TYR A 157 -12.48 22.56 9.42
N LYS A 158 -11.75 22.68 10.52
CA LYS A 158 -12.15 23.47 11.69
C LYS A 158 -11.41 24.79 11.73
N ARG A 159 -12.14 25.88 12.01
CA ARG A 159 -11.55 27.21 12.13
C ARG A 159 -10.98 27.42 13.52
N PHE A 160 -9.72 27.85 13.58
CA PHE A 160 -9.02 28.22 14.80
C PHE A 160 -8.34 29.59 14.65
N GLU A 161 -7.86 30.13 15.76
CA GLU A 161 -7.09 31.38 15.75
C GLU A 161 -5.70 31.19 15.14
N LEU A 162 -5.07 30.04 15.42
CA LEU A 162 -3.78 29.58 14.91
C LEU A 162 -3.95 28.16 14.39
N VAL A 163 -3.22 27.84 13.33
CA VAL A 163 -3.18 26.49 12.76
C VAL A 163 -2.04 25.73 13.39
N GLY A 164 -2.35 24.66 14.13
CA GLY A 164 -1.38 23.77 14.77
C GLY A 164 -1.47 22.33 14.26
N GLU A 165 -2.67 21.87 13.89
CA GLU A 165 -2.91 20.47 13.52
C GLU A 165 -3.53 20.31 12.13
N ARG A 166 -3.40 19.10 11.57
CA ARG A 166 -3.99 18.74 10.29
C ARG A 166 -5.52 18.82 10.34
N GLY A 167 -6.10 19.45 9.34
CA GLY A 167 -7.54 19.70 9.24
C GLY A 167 -8.00 20.98 9.91
N GLU A 168 -7.07 21.85 10.30
CA GLU A 168 -7.36 23.19 10.80
C GLU A 168 -7.14 24.25 9.72
N PHE A 169 -7.83 25.38 9.88
CA PHE A 169 -7.54 26.60 9.14
C PHE A 169 -7.74 27.84 10.02
N SER A 170 -7.08 28.94 9.66
CA SER A 170 -7.29 30.25 10.29
C SER A 170 -7.44 31.34 9.23
N VAL A 171 -8.08 32.45 9.61
CA VAL A 171 -8.31 33.59 8.71
C VAL A 171 -7.91 34.87 9.43
N ARG A 172 -6.97 35.62 8.85
CA ARG A 172 -6.37 36.82 9.42
C ARG A 172 -6.22 37.90 8.37
N GLY A 173 -7.15 38.84 8.32
CA GLY A 173 -7.12 39.92 7.33
C GLY A 173 -7.16 39.36 5.91
N ALA A 174 -6.05 39.50 5.17
CA ALA A 174 -5.88 38.99 3.81
C ALA A 174 -5.15 37.63 3.73
N VAL A 175 -4.93 36.96 4.86
CA VAL A 175 -4.22 35.69 4.95
C VAL A 175 -5.16 34.58 5.40
N ILE A 176 -5.06 33.42 4.76
CA ILE A 176 -5.71 32.18 5.21
C ILE A 176 -4.61 31.12 5.36
N ASP A 177 -4.46 30.61 6.58
CA ASP A 177 -3.58 29.46 6.85
C ASP A 177 -4.43 28.20 6.83
N VAL A 178 -3.96 27.13 6.18
CA VAL A 178 -4.64 25.83 6.12
C VAL A 178 -3.62 24.73 6.37
N PHE A 179 -3.95 23.72 7.18
CA PHE A 179 -3.13 22.51 7.30
C PHE A 179 -3.82 21.32 6.63
N PRO A 180 -3.48 21.00 5.37
CA PRO A 180 -4.11 19.89 4.68
C PRO A 180 -3.83 18.54 5.36
N SER A 181 -4.83 17.67 5.39
CA SER A 181 -4.75 16.33 6.02
C SER A 181 -3.64 15.42 5.47
N HIS A 182 -3.18 15.68 4.25
CA HIS A 182 -2.28 14.81 3.49
C HIS A 182 -0.89 15.42 3.25
N GLN A 183 -0.62 16.58 3.86
CA GLN A 183 0.62 17.32 3.76
C GLN A 183 1.37 17.28 5.10
N ASP A 184 2.68 17.44 5.03
CA ASP A 184 3.54 17.46 6.22
C ASP A 184 3.59 18.84 6.88
N PHE A 185 3.36 19.89 6.09
CA PHE A 185 3.37 21.28 6.56
C PHE A 185 2.09 22.01 6.16
N PRO A 186 1.62 22.95 7.00
CA PRO A 186 0.55 23.86 6.63
C PRO A 186 1.00 24.87 5.58
N VAL A 187 0.03 25.43 4.87
CA VAL A 187 0.21 26.46 3.85
C VAL A 187 -0.40 27.77 4.32
N ARG A 188 0.34 28.85 4.13
CA ARG A 188 -0.10 30.23 4.25
C ARG A 188 -0.44 30.77 2.87
N ILE A 189 -1.70 31.18 2.70
CA ILE A 189 -2.26 31.71 1.46
C ILE A 189 -2.51 33.19 1.65
N GLU A 190 -1.75 34.02 0.94
CA GLU A 190 -1.90 35.48 0.97
C GLU A 190 -2.73 35.94 -0.24
N PHE A 191 -3.67 36.84 0.02
CA PHE A 191 -4.59 37.38 -0.98
C PHE A 191 -4.39 38.88 -1.16
N VAL A 192 -4.70 39.38 -2.37
CA VAL A 192 -4.99 40.80 -2.62
C VAL A 192 -6.31 40.86 -3.39
N GLY A 193 -7.36 41.37 -2.73
CA GLY A 193 -8.73 41.14 -3.18
C GLY A 193 -9.03 39.64 -3.17
N ASP A 194 -9.45 39.11 -4.33
CA ASP A 194 -9.74 37.69 -4.54
C ASP A 194 -8.58 36.94 -5.23
N GLN A 195 -7.45 37.59 -5.46
CA GLN A 195 -6.30 36.96 -6.10
C GLN A 195 -5.30 36.42 -5.08
N ILE A 196 -4.87 35.16 -5.27
CA ILE A 196 -3.75 34.58 -4.52
C ILE A 196 -2.44 35.21 -5.00
N THR A 197 -1.73 35.87 -4.09
CA THR A 197 -0.45 36.54 -4.39
C THR A 197 0.77 35.81 -3.85
N SER A 198 0.58 34.92 -2.86
CA SER A 198 1.67 34.10 -2.32
C SER A 198 1.12 32.83 -1.67
N LEU A 199 1.81 31.71 -1.92
CA LEU A 199 1.61 30.45 -1.22
C LEU A 199 2.93 30.08 -0.55
N ARG A 200 2.92 29.83 0.76
CA ARG A 200 4.12 29.46 1.52
C ARG A 200 3.85 28.33 2.49
N LEU A 201 4.73 27.34 2.53
CA LEU A 201 4.78 26.42 3.66
C LEU A 201 5.23 27.18 4.91
N PHE A 202 4.78 26.73 6.08
CA PHE A 202 5.27 27.26 7.35
C PHE A 202 5.33 26.16 8.41
N ASP A 203 6.15 26.38 9.43
CA ASP A 203 6.27 25.46 10.56
C ASP A 203 5.12 25.69 11.56
N PRO A 204 4.30 24.68 11.89
CA PRO A 204 3.10 24.86 12.71
C PRO A 204 3.40 25.25 14.17
N TYR A 205 4.62 25.04 14.66
CA TYR A 205 4.99 25.38 16.04
C TYR A 205 5.52 26.82 16.14
N SER A 206 6.44 27.19 15.27
CA SER A 206 7.09 28.51 15.25
C SER A 206 6.31 29.56 14.46
N GLN A 207 5.34 29.13 13.64
CA GLN A 207 4.49 29.98 12.78
C GLN A 207 5.26 30.80 11.73
N ARG A 208 6.50 30.39 11.45
CA ARG A 208 7.40 31.04 10.48
C ARG A 208 7.31 30.34 9.12
N SER A 209 7.14 31.15 8.07
CA SER A 209 7.17 30.65 6.70
C SER A 209 8.55 30.10 6.34
N THR A 210 8.56 29.05 5.55
CA THR A 210 9.76 28.33 5.12
C THR A 210 9.94 28.44 3.60
N GLU A 211 9.17 27.68 2.84
CA GLU A 211 9.31 27.51 1.40
C GLU A 211 8.16 28.18 0.65
N LYS A 212 8.44 28.82 -0.50
CA LYS A 212 7.40 29.30 -1.42
C LYS A 212 7.01 28.17 -2.37
N ILE A 213 5.71 27.98 -2.55
CA ILE A 213 5.16 27.00 -3.49
C ILE A 213 4.31 27.70 -4.55
N THR A 214 4.09 27.05 -5.69
CA THR A 214 3.31 27.61 -6.80
C THR A 214 1.90 27.02 -6.88
N GLU A 215 1.66 25.90 -6.21
CA GLU A 215 0.37 25.23 -6.18
C GLU A 215 0.17 24.48 -4.86
N ILE A 216 -1.10 24.26 -4.50
CA ILE A 216 -1.49 23.42 -3.38
C ILE A 216 -2.79 22.67 -3.69
N LEU A 217 -2.76 21.37 -3.40
CA LEU A 217 -3.94 20.52 -3.34
C LEU A 217 -4.46 20.51 -1.89
N ILE A 218 -5.76 20.72 -1.72
CA ILE A 218 -6.44 20.57 -0.43
C ILE A 218 -7.50 19.48 -0.60
N LEU A 219 -7.38 18.43 0.21
CA LEU A 219 -8.30 17.30 0.25
C LEU A 219 -9.19 17.41 1.50
N PRO A 220 -10.37 16.78 1.51
CA PRO A 220 -11.21 16.67 2.70
C PRO A 220 -10.46 16.05 3.89
N VAL A 221 -11.02 16.28 5.07
CA VAL A 221 -10.50 15.70 6.33
C VAL A 221 -11.42 14.61 6.86
N LEU A 222 -12.48 14.29 6.12
CA LEU A 222 -13.49 13.29 6.41
C LEU A 222 -13.60 12.30 5.25
N GLU A 223 -13.84 11.04 5.57
CA GLU A 223 -14.14 9.99 4.61
C GLU A 223 -15.45 9.31 5.05
N LYS A 224 -16.38 9.14 4.11
CA LYS A 224 -17.65 8.42 4.32
C LYS A 224 -17.50 6.97 3.89
N GLU A 225 -18.08 6.04 4.62
CA GLU A 225 -18.03 4.59 4.31
C GLU A 225 -19.10 4.18 3.28
N GLU A 226 -18.98 4.66 2.04
CA GLU A 226 -20.03 4.51 1.03
C GLU A 226 -19.82 3.27 0.15
N VAL A 227 -18.64 3.17 -0.48
CA VAL A 227 -18.36 2.18 -1.53
C VAL A 227 -17.11 1.35 -1.23
N PRO A 228 -17.00 0.12 -1.77
CA PRO A 228 -15.76 -0.66 -1.74
C PRO A 228 -14.61 0.05 -2.45
N VAL A 229 -13.38 -0.15 -1.97
CA VAL A 229 -12.15 0.40 -2.60
C VAL A 229 -12.02 -0.04 -4.07
N PHE A 230 -12.38 -1.29 -4.37
CA PHE A 230 -12.28 -1.86 -5.71
C PHE A 230 -13.09 -1.11 -6.78
N ASP A 231 -14.18 -0.45 -6.38
CA ASP A 231 -15.05 0.28 -7.31
C ASP A 231 -14.46 1.64 -7.71
N LEU A 232 -13.40 2.07 -7.03
CA LEU A 232 -12.70 3.33 -7.27
C LEU A 232 -11.34 3.16 -7.95
N LEU A 233 -10.88 1.92 -8.12
CA LEU A 233 -9.59 1.64 -8.74
C LEU A 233 -9.58 2.07 -10.22
N PRO A 234 -8.43 2.51 -10.75
CA PRO A 234 -8.29 2.80 -12.18
C PRO A 234 -8.66 1.60 -13.06
N PHE A 235 -9.10 1.87 -14.29
CA PHE A 235 -9.40 0.82 -15.25
C PHE A 235 -8.16 -0.06 -15.51
N LYS A 236 -8.36 -1.38 -15.64
CA LYS A 236 -7.30 -2.39 -15.81
C LYS A 236 -6.28 -2.45 -14.65
N THR A 237 -6.68 -2.11 -13.43
CA THR A 237 -5.85 -2.38 -12.26
C THR A 237 -5.61 -3.87 -12.07
N LEU A 238 -4.34 -4.26 -11.97
CA LEU A 238 -3.92 -5.62 -11.65
C LEU A 238 -3.94 -5.80 -10.13
N VAL A 239 -4.80 -6.68 -9.62
CA VAL A 239 -4.92 -7.01 -8.20
C VAL A 239 -4.03 -8.21 -7.89
N ILE A 240 -3.12 -8.02 -6.94
CA ILE A 240 -2.13 -9.01 -6.53
C ILE A 240 -2.30 -9.31 -5.05
N LEU A 241 -2.36 -10.59 -4.69
CA LEU A 241 -2.36 -11.06 -3.31
C LEU A 241 -0.97 -11.55 -2.92
N VAL A 242 -0.40 -10.98 -1.87
CA VAL A 242 0.88 -11.41 -1.29
C VAL A 242 0.58 -12.33 -0.11
N GLU A 243 1.16 -13.54 -0.14
CA GLU A 243 0.94 -14.61 0.83
C GLU A 243 -0.56 -14.87 1.11
N PRO A 244 -1.31 -15.42 0.12
CA PRO A 244 -2.77 -15.61 0.26
C PRO A 244 -3.23 -16.33 1.52
N LEU A 245 -2.44 -17.27 2.06
CA LEU A 245 -2.75 -17.97 3.31
C LEU A 245 -2.77 -17.03 4.53
N GLU A 246 -1.83 -16.08 4.58
CA GLU A 246 -1.82 -15.04 5.64
C GLU A 246 -3.01 -14.09 5.50
N LEU A 247 -3.42 -13.80 4.26
CA LEU A 247 -4.60 -12.99 4.00
C LEU A 247 -5.88 -13.68 4.48
N ILE A 248 -6.00 -15.00 4.30
CA ILE A 248 -7.15 -15.78 4.80
C ILE A 248 -7.20 -15.71 6.33
N ARG A 249 -6.09 -15.96 7.02
CA ARG A 249 -6.01 -15.88 8.49
C ARG A 249 -6.37 -14.48 8.99
N GLN A 250 -5.86 -13.44 8.32
CA GLN A 250 -6.20 -12.07 8.68
C GLN A 250 -7.67 -11.74 8.40
N ALA A 251 -8.26 -12.27 7.31
CA ALA A 251 -9.66 -12.06 6.98
C ALA A 251 -10.61 -12.63 8.03
N GLU A 252 -10.32 -13.82 8.54
CA GLU A 252 -11.11 -14.47 9.59
C GLU A 252 -11.19 -13.57 10.83
N SER A 253 -10.05 -13.09 11.30
CA SER A 253 -9.98 -12.14 12.43
C SER A 253 -10.75 -10.84 12.16
N LEU A 254 -10.65 -10.28 10.94
CA LEU A 254 -11.31 -9.00 10.61
C LEU A 254 -12.83 -9.13 10.45
N GLN A 255 -13.35 -10.29 10.02
CA GLN A 255 -14.79 -10.52 9.90
C GLN A 255 -15.47 -10.56 11.26
N GLU A 256 -14.77 -11.03 12.30
CA GLU A 256 -15.24 -10.97 13.67
C GLU A 256 -15.31 -9.52 14.19
N GLU A 257 -14.40 -8.64 13.74
CA GLU A 257 -14.36 -7.23 14.14
C GLU A 257 -15.48 -6.38 13.53
N SER A 258 -15.91 -6.63 12.28
CA SER A 258 -16.92 -5.77 11.62
C SER A 258 -17.73 -6.43 10.51
N LYS A 259 -19.05 -6.29 10.61
CA LYS A 259 -20.00 -6.66 9.54
C LYS A 259 -20.00 -5.71 8.35
N ASN A 260 -19.43 -4.51 8.49
CA ASN A 260 -19.38 -3.51 7.42
C ASN A 260 -18.23 -3.77 6.43
N TYR A 261 -17.28 -4.63 6.80
CA TYR A 261 -16.17 -5.00 5.94
C TYR A 261 -16.63 -5.83 4.74
N LEU A 262 -15.94 -5.63 3.61
CA LEU A 262 -16.08 -6.45 2.43
C LEU A 262 -15.58 -7.87 2.74
N GLY A 263 -16.36 -8.91 2.40
CA GLY A 263 -15.92 -10.30 2.53
C GLY A 263 -14.65 -10.59 1.73
N PHE A 264 -13.78 -11.45 2.27
CA PHE A 264 -12.50 -11.81 1.63
C PHE A 264 -12.70 -12.55 0.31
N ASP A 265 -13.78 -13.31 0.17
CA ASP A 265 -14.21 -13.92 -1.09
C ASP A 265 -14.29 -12.88 -2.22
N LYS A 266 -14.75 -11.66 -1.94
CA LYS A 266 -14.83 -10.57 -2.92
C LYS A 266 -13.46 -10.01 -3.28
N VAL A 267 -12.54 -9.96 -2.31
CA VAL A 267 -11.13 -9.58 -2.54
C VAL A 267 -10.46 -10.64 -3.43
N GLU A 268 -10.58 -11.91 -3.05
CA GLU A 268 -9.97 -13.03 -3.74
C GLU A 268 -10.50 -13.19 -5.18
N ASN A 269 -11.81 -13.05 -5.39
CA ASN A 269 -12.42 -13.14 -6.72
C ASN A 269 -11.90 -12.08 -7.70
N ARG A 270 -11.41 -10.94 -7.19
CA ARG A 270 -10.83 -9.87 -8.00
C ARG A 270 -9.34 -10.10 -8.30
N ALA A 271 -8.65 -10.96 -7.55
CA ALA A 271 -7.23 -11.19 -7.70
C ALA A 271 -6.89 -11.89 -9.02
N GLN A 272 -5.92 -11.32 -9.74
CA GLN A 272 -5.34 -11.93 -10.94
C GLN A 272 -3.97 -12.54 -10.66
N VAL A 273 -3.23 -12.06 -9.67
CA VAL A 273 -1.90 -12.60 -9.33
C VAL A 273 -1.86 -13.03 -7.88
N LYS A 274 -1.32 -14.23 -7.63
CA LYS A 274 -0.99 -14.71 -6.28
C LYS A 274 0.52 -14.87 -6.17
N LEU A 275 1.13 -14.25 -5.17
CA LEU A 275 2.55 -14.36 -4.85
C LEU A 275 2.69 -15.13 -3.55
N SER A 276 3.43 -16.24 -3.53
CA SER A 276 3.59 -17.05 -2.33
C SER A 276 4.98 -17.63 -2.17
N SER A 277 5.42 -17.67 -0.92
CA SER A 277 6.60 -18.39 -0.46
C SER A 277 6.43 -19.90 -0.45
N PHE A 278 5.19 -20.41 -0.47
CA PHE A 278 4.90 -21.83 -0.45
C PHE A 278 5.29 -22.51 -1.77
N LEU A 279 5.67 -23.79 -1.64
CA LEU A 279 5.98 -24.68 -2.74
C LEU A 279 4.81 -25.67 -2.89
N LEU A 280 4.23 -25.74 -4.08
CA LEU A 280 3.31 -26.82 -4.44
C LEU A 280 4.09 -27.86 -5.28
N PRO A 281 3.99 -29.16 -4.96
CA PRO A 281 4.81 -30.21 -5.59
C PRO A 281 4.66 -30.30 -7.12
N GLU A 282 3.54 -29.85 -7.66
CA GLU A 282 3.17 -29.99 -9.08
C GLU A 282 3.24 -28.67 -9.85
N GLU A 283 3.64 -27.56 -9.21
CA GLU A 283 3.69 -26.24 -9.85
C GLU A 283 5.12 -25.78 -10.15
N GLU A 284 5.27 -24.95 -11.18
CA GLU A 284 6.56 -24.38 -11.57
C GLU A 284 7.00 -23.32 -10.56
N VAL A 285 8.18 -23.52 -9.98
CA VAL A 285 8.73 -22.72 -8.89
C VAL A 285 9.75 -21.71 -9.43
N PHE A 286 9.66 -20.46 -8.99
CA PHE A 286 10.59 -19.42 -9.45
C PHE A 286 11.99 -19.55 -8.84
N PHE A 287 12.07 -19.91 -7.55
CA PHE A 287 13.33 -20.16 -6.86
C PHE A 287 13.34 -21.53 -6.20
N SER A 288 14.19 -22.42 -6.71
CA SER A 288 14.67 -23.57 -5.96
C SER A 288 16.03 -23.23 -5.35
N ALA A 289 16.29 -23.65 -4.11
CA ALA A 289 17.64 -23.58 -3.56
C ALA A 289 18.64 -24.24 -4.54
N PRO A 290 19.84 -23.66 -4.77
CA PRO A 290 20.82 -24.25 -5.68
C PRO A 290 21.18 -25.68 -5.24
N SER A 291 21.40 -26.60 -6.17
CA SER A 291 21.85 -27.98 -5.85
C SER A 291 23.16 -27.98 -5.05
N SER A 292 24.03 -26.99 -5.26
CA SER A 292 25.24 -26.78 -4.47
C SER A 292 25.01 -26.41 -3.00
N TYR A 293 23.79 -25.96 -2.65
CA TYR A 293 23.36 -25.78 -1.26
C TYR A 293 22.93 -27.12 -0.65
N LEU A 294 22.28 -27.99 -1.43
CA LEU A 294 21.92 -29.36 -1.02
C LEU A 294 23.18 -30.23 -0.82
N GLU A 295 24.17 -30.16 -1.72
CA GLU A 295 25.48 -30.82 -1.55
C GLU A 295 26.30 -30.26 -0.38
N LYS A 296 26.03 -29.01 0.03
CA LYS A 296 26.62 -28.42 1.24
C LYS A 296 25.89 -28.84 2.51
N LEU A 297 24.60 -29.19 2.47
CA LEU A 297 23.87 -29.76 3.61
C LEU A 297 24.49 -31.10 4.06
N GLU A 298 25.00 -31.92 3.13
CA GLU A 298 25.74 -33.15 3.46
C GLU A 298 27.10 -32.90 4.14
N LYS A 299 27.65 -31.69 4.01
CA LYS A 299 28.95 -31.27 4.58
C LYS A 299 28.80 -30.48 5.89
N ILE A 300 27.57 -30.26 6.35
CA ILE A 300 27.30 -29.60 7.62
C ILE A 300 27.50 -30.64 8.74
N PRO A 301 28.32 -30.36 9.77
CA PRO A 301 28.48 -31.27 10.91
C PRO A 301 27.12 -31.64 11.48
N SER A 302 26.95 -32.88 11.95
CA SER A 302 25.69 -33.34 12.59
C SER A 302 25.26 -32.52 13.81
N SER A 303 26.10 -31.58 14.26
CA SER A 303 25.86 -30.62 15.34
C SER A 303 25.47 -29.20 14.89
N ALA A 304 25.41 -28.92 13.59
CA ALA A 304 25.15 -27.57 13.09
C ALA A 304 23.66 -27.31 12.84
N LEU A 305 23.21 -26.14 13.30
CA LEU A 305 21.83 -25.69 13.21
C LEU A 305 21.53 -25.17 11.80
N ILE A 306 20.74 -25.91 11.02
CA ILE A 306 20.26 -25.48 9.70
C ILE A 306 18.87 -24.86 9.87
N ILE A 307 18.75 -23.56 9.59
CA ILE A 307 17.47 -22.85 9.66
C ILE A 307 16.81 -22.90 8.27
N SER A 308 15.87 -23.83 8.08
CA SER A 308 14.94 -23.80 6.94
C SER A 308 13.71 -22.98 7.33
N ARG A 309 13.49 -21.84 6.67
CA ARG A 309 12.24 -21.08 6.87
C ARG A 309 11.03 -21.90 6.38
N HIS A 310 9.91 -21.77 7.10
CA HIS A 310 8.54 -22.26 6.77
C HIS A 310 8.12 -23.71 7.10
N ALA A 311 8.95 -24.57 7.69
CA ALA A 311 8.52 -25.93 8.07
C ALA A 311 7.50 -25.97 9.24
N ALA A 312 7.59 -25.02 10.18
CA ALA A 312 6.65 -24.94 11.32
C ALA A 312 5.23 -24.56 10.86
N ARG A 313 5.11 -23.63 9.90
CA ARG A 313 3.83 -23.22 9.30
C ARG A 313 3.13 -24.38 8.60
N LEU A 314 3.88 -25.15 7.80
CA LEU A 314 3.35 -26.32 7.09
C LEU A 314 2.77 -27.42 8.02
N LYS A 315 3.31 -27.57 9.24
CA LYS A 315 2.87 -28.60 10.20
C LYS A 315 1.69 -28.13 11.05
N GLU A 316 1.58 -26.83 11.34
CA GLU A 316 0.38 -26.24 11.95
C GLU A 316 -0.81 -26.22 10.99
N GLU A 317 -0.55 -26.06 9.69
CA GLU A 317 -1.56 -25.73 8.67
C GLU A 317 -2.12 -26.97 7.96
N PHE A 318 -1.42 -28.12 8.02
CA PHE A 318 -1.89 -29.39 7.45
C PHE A 318 -1.59 -30.59 8.36
N PRO A 319 -2.39 -30.82 9.43
CA PRO A 319 -2.13 -31.90 10.39
C PRO A 319 -2.27 -33.31 9.79
N GLU A 320 -3.00 -33.46 8.68
CA GLU A 320 -3.17 -34.72 7.94
C GLU A 320 -2.01 -35.04 6.98
N LEU A 321 -1.12 -34.09 6.71
CA LEU A 321 0.03 -34.29 5.84
C LEU A 321 1.02 -35.21 6.57
N LYS A 322 1.02 -36.50 6.20
CA LYS A 322 2.08 -37.44 6.61
C LYS A 322 3.38 -37.02 5.95
N VAL A 323 4.09 -36.07 6.57
CA VAL A 323 5.51 -35.85 6.31
C VAL A 323 6.19 -37.16 6.64
N LYS A 324 6.64 -37.90 5.61
CA LYS A 324 7.42 -39.12 5.83
C LYS A 324 8.71 -38.70 6.53
N GLU A 325 8.83 -39.07 7.81
CA GLU A 325 10.10 -39.04 8.52
C GLU A 325 11.06 -40.02 7.84
N GLY A 326 11.96 -39.48 7.02
CA GLY A 326 13.16 -40.14 6.53
C GLY A 326 14.35 -39.63 7.35
N SER A 327 14.72 -40.41 8.35
CA SER A 327 15.86 -40.32 9.27
C SER A 327 16.89 -39.19 9.07
N LEU A 328 16.96 -38.27 10.04
CA LEU A 328 18.22 -37.72 10.53
C LEU A 328 18.22 -37.79 12.05
N ALA A 329 19.13 -38.59 12.58
CA ALA A 329 19.18 -38.95 13.99
C ALA A 329 19.44 -37.73 14.88
N LYS A 330 18.51 -37.51 15.82
CA LYS A 330 18.62 -36.79 17.10
C LYS A 330 19.04 -35.31 17.03
N GLY A 331 17.99 -34.47 17.09
CA GLY A 331 17.98 -33.30 17.98
C GLY A 331 17.91 -31.96 17.27
N PHE A 332 16.71 -31.39 17.15
CA PHE A 332 16.54 -29.96 16.91
C PHE A 332 15.61 -29.38 17.99
N VAL A 333 16.08 -28.31 18.61
CA VAL A 333 15.33 -27.43 19.52
C VAL A 333 14.92 -26.19 18.71
N PHE A 334 13.68 -25.77 18.90
CA PHE A 334 13.00 -24.75 18.11
C PHE A 334 13.07 -23.38 18.81
N ALA A 335 13.32 -22.30 18.07
CA ALA A 335 13.14 -20.94 18.56
C ALA A 335 12.45 -20.10 17.46
N GLY A 336 11.48 -19.29 17.89
CA GLY A 336 10.42 -18.68 17.09
C GLY A 336 10.78 -17.51 16.20
#